data_AF-A0A9W7XT38-F1
#
_entry.id   AF-A0A9W7XT38-F1
#
_cell.length_a   1.000
_cell.length_b   1.000
_cell.length_c   1.000
_cell.angle_alpha   90.00
_cell.angle_beta   90.00
_cell.angle_gamma   90.00
#
_symmetry.space_group_name_H-M   'P 1'
#
loop_
_entity.id
_entity.type
_entity.pdbx_description
1 polymer ?
#
loop_
_entity_poly.entity_id
_entity_poly.type
_entity_poly.pdbx_seq_one_letter_code
_entity_poly.pdbx_strand_id
1 'polypeptide(L)'
;YEKTQPASWLEAWWLELAYLSWREGLCINSNYWIVLADDPHAYGLATAPEPLRPSDPEYHAGRVCESGAYSEFQIRRAVKFIQRTLDYKERVDEGLIPIDRTKAGPLCMHQYTCYFGMTRIPRPGSDELRQDKATTRARSIVVIVQDQVYSVEVYDTAGQRRPDGDLEADLQAVVADTCERSAHGDLDPAVTVLTAGHRDRWAAAYERLEQQPRNYMTLASIQESLFAVSLDTTFSDPPGSINAQQQSIKCHSTNPGHNRWYDKCISYVFDRNGTAGYVGEHSPCDALIPAFMLEHVCKAVAAENISSAVPSPHTPAYQPQIRRLRFTDVDSTVLGMIAEAEAE
;
A
#
# COMPACT_ATOMS: atom_id res chain seq x y z
N TYR A 1 35.24 -3.45 4.59
CA TYR A 1 35.00 -3.12 3.17
C TYR A 1 36.34 -2.96 2.48
N GLU A 2 36.63 -3.83 1.53
CA GLU A 2 37.78 -3.66 0.63
C GLU A 2 37.42 -2.53 -0.36
N LYS A 3 38.21 -1.46 -0.41
CA LYS A 3 37.89 -0.26 -1.21
C LYS A 3 37.84 -0.52 -2.72
N THR A 4 38.29 -1.69 -3.16
CA THR A 4 38.43 -2.11 -4.55
C THR A 4 37.28 -2.97 -5.05
N GLN A 5 36.38 -3.44 -4.17
CA GLN A 5 35.24 -4.26 -4.59
C GLN A 5 34.02 -3.35 -4.87
N PRO A 6 33.44 -3.40 -6.08
CA PRO A 6 32.30 -2.57 -6.46
C PRO A 6 30.98 -3.02 -5.82
N ALA A 7 30.93 -4.24 -5.26
CA ALA A 7 29.76 -4.83 -4.63
C ALA A 7 30.14 -5.52 -3.31
N SER A 8 29.16 -5.71 -2.43
CA SER A 8 29.35 -6.48 -1.20
C SER A 8 29.31 -7.97 -1.50
N TRP A 9 30.32 -8.73 -1.05
CA TRP A 9 30.32 -10.19 -1.17
C TRP A 9 29.09 -10.85 -0.51
N LEU A 10 28.51 -10.19 0.50
CA LEU A 10 27.38 -10.70 1.27
C LEU A 10 26.02 -10.34 0.65
N GLU A 11 25.93 -9.30 -0.17
CA GLU A 11 24.64 -8.74 -0.62
C GLU A 11 23.77 -9.76 -1.35
N ALA A 12 24.33 -10.46 -2.33
CA ALA A 12 23.58 -11.48 -3.07
C ALA A 12 23.18 -12.67 -2.19
N TRP A 13 24.09 -13.14 -1.31
CA TRP A 13 23.79 -14.25 -0.41
C TRP A 13 22.76 -13.87 0.65
N TRP A 14 22.82 -12.65 1.18
CA TRP A 14 21.86 -12.15 2.14
C TRP A 14 20.47 -12.02 1.51
N LEU A 15 20.38 -11.35 0.36
CA LEU A 15 19.10 -11.19 -0.34
C LEU A 15 18.46 -12.54 -0.67
N GLU A 16 19.24 -13.46 -1.24
CA GLU A 16 18.77 -14.78 -1.64
C GLU A 16 18.34 -15.63 -0.44
N LEU A 17 19.23 -15.80 0.54
CA LEU A 17 19.03 -16.76 1.63
C LEU A 17 18.13 -16.24 2.75
N ALA A 18 18.11 -14.92 3.00
CA ALA A 18 17.26 -14.35 4.05
C ALA A 18 15.83 -14.06 3.55
N TYR A 19 15.65 -13.80 2.25
CA TYR A 19 14.35 -13.35 1.74
C TYR A 19 13.85 -14.16 0.54
N LEU A 20 14.58 -14.20 -0.58
CA LEU A 20 14.00 -14.68 -1.85
C LEU A 20 13.72 -16.18 -1.88
N SER A 21 14.59 -16.99 -1.25
CA SER A 21 14.41 -18.43 -1.10
C SER A 21 13.52 -18.84 0.08
N TRP A 22 13.13 -17.90 0.94
CA TRP A 22 12.19 -18.16 2.03
C TRP A 22 10.76 -18.32 1.47
N ARG A 23 10.07 -19.40 1.87
CA ARG A 23 8.82 -19.83 1.21
C ARG A 23 7.53 -19.61 2.01
N GLU A 24 7.62 -19.23 3.29
CA GLU A 24 6.42 -18.88 4.05
C GLU A 24 5.77 -17.60 3.53
N GLY A 25 4.48 -17.42 3.85
CA GLY A 25 3.73 -16.23 3.47
C GLY A 25 4.38 -14.93 3.95
N LEU A 26 4.30 -13.87 3.14
CA LEU A 26 4.96 -12.59 3.45
C LEU A 26 4.27 -11.82 4.57
N CYS A 27 2.94 -11.94 4.69
CA CYS A 27 2.23 -11.39 5.84
C CYS A 27 2.74 -12.10 7.10
N ILE A 28 3.01 -11.33 8.14
CA ILE A 28 3.55 -11.77 9.44
C ILE A 28 5.02 -12.19 9.38
N ASN A 29 5.40 -13.12 8.48
CA ASN A 29 6.70 -13.79 8.57
C ASN A 29 7.87 -12.98 8.01
N SER A 30 7.61 -11.96 7.17
CA SER A 30 8.67 -11.19 6.51
C SER A 30 8.38 -9.69 6.48
N ASN A 31 7.20 -9.29 5.97
CA ASN A 31 6.89 -7.88 5.78
C ASN A 31 6.76 -7.13 7.10
N TYR A 32 7.38 -5.96 7.20
CA TYR A 32 7.22 -5.10 8.36
C TYR A 32 5.89 -4.33 8.27
N TRP A 33 5.26 -4.17 9.44
CA TRP A 33 4.06 -3.36 9.63
C TRP A 33 4.39 -2.13 10.48
N ILE A 34 3.96 -0.96 10.03
CA ILE A 34 4.12 0.30 10.77
C ILE A 34 2.74 0.91 10.95
N VAL A 35 2.35 1.09 12.21
CA VAL A 35 1.19 1.89 12.58
C VAL A 35 1.59 3.36 12.56
N LEU A 36 0.83 4.19 11.85
CA LEU A 36 1.12 5.61 11.70
C LEU A 36 0.36 6.41 12.76
N ALA A 37 0.90 7.57 13.13
CA ALA A 37 0.27 8.44 14.11
C ALA A 37 -1.15 8.87 13.66
N ASP A 38 -2.06 8.94 14.62
CA ASP A 38 -3.41 9.42 14.38
C ASP A 38 -3.41 10.89 13.98
N ASP A 39 -4.36 11.26 13.12
CA ASP A 39 -4.59 12.66 12.78
C ASP A 39 -5.60 13.21 13.80
N PRO A 40 -5.34 14.36 14.44
CA PRO A 40 -6.26 14.92 15.44
C PRO A 40 -7.65 15.25 14.88
N HIS A 41 -7.79 15.33 13.56
CA HIS A 41 -9.05 15.57 12.85
C HIS A 41 -9.68 14.29 12.29
N ALA A 42 -9.10 13.11 12.54
CA ALA A 42 -9.67 11.82 12.16
C ALA A 42 -11.07 11.62 12.77
N TYR A 43 -12.01 11.18 11.94
CA TYR A 43 -13.42 11.04 12.32
C TYR A 43 -13.61 10.03 13.46
N GLY A 44 -14.13 10.49 14.60
CA GLY A 44 -14.44 9.62 15.74
C GLY A 44 -13.28 9.41 16.72
N LEU A 45 -12.25 10.26 16.69
CA LEU A 45 -11.47 10.53 17.90
C LEU A 45 -12.31 11.41 18.83
N ALA A 46 -13.31 10.81 19.48
CA ALA A 46 -13.94 11.45 20.61
C ALA A 46 -12.83 11.74 21.63
N THR A 47 -12.61 13.02 21.97
CA THR A 47 -11.81 13.40 23.13
C THR A 47 -12.61 13.03 24.38
N ALA A 48 -12.83 11.74 24.61
CA ALA A 48 -13.28 11.27 25.90
C ALA A 48 -12.11 11.47 26.86
N PRO A 49 -12.32 12.13 28.02
CA PRO A 49 -11.27 12.37 28.99
C PRO A 49 -10.68 11.07 29.58
N GLU A 50 -11.36 9.93 29.39
CA GLU A 50 -10.93 8.59 29.81
C GLU A 50 -11.12 7.57 28.66
N PRO A 51 -10.35 6.47 28.60
CA PRO A 51 -10.52 5.41 27.60
C PRO A 51 -11.89 4.74 27.75
N LEU A 52 -12.77 4.90 26.76
CA LEU A 52 -14.08 4.25 26.71
C LEU A 52 -13.93 2.80 26.18
N ARG A 53 -14.75 1.87 26.67
CA ARG A 53 -14.85 0.48 26.18
C ARG A 53 -15.94 0.36 25.11
N PRO A 54 -15.83 -0.58 24.14
CA PRO A 54 -16.88 -0.82 23.14
C PRO A 54 -18.29 -1.06 23.71
N SER A 55 -18.39 -1.57 24.93
CA SER A 55 -19.65 -1.81 25.62
C SER A 55 -20.30 -0.56 26.22
N ASP A 56 -19.56 0.55 26.32
CA ASP A 56 -20.04 1.75 26.98
C ASP A 56 -21.03 2.49 26.06
N PRO A 57 -22.21 2.94 26.54
CA PRO A 57 -23.19 3.64 25.72
C PRO A 57 -22.63 4.91 25.04
N GLU A 58 -21.65 5.54 25.68
CA GLU A 58 -20.98 6.76 25.20
C GLU A 58 -19.84 6.46 24.21
N TYR A 59 -19.44 5.19 24.04
CA TYR A 59 -18.37 4.77 23.12
C TYR A 59 -18.62 5.15 21.67
N HIS A 60 -19.89 5.04 21.27
CA HIS A 60 -20.39 5.35 19.94
C HIS A 60 -20.72 6.85 19.78
N ALA A 61 -20.85 7.59 20.88
CA ALA A 61 -21.22 9.00 20.86
C ALA A 61 -20.07 9.84 20.28
N GLY A 62 -20.35 10.60 19.22
CA GLY A 62 -19.36 11.45 18.54
C GLY A 62 -18.50 10.73 17.48
N ARG A 63 -18.73 9.42 17.24
CA ARG A 63 -18.16 8.74 16.07
C ARG A 63 -18.92 9.18 14.82
N VAL A 64 -18.23 9.87 13.92
CA VAL A 64 -18.82 10.47 12.71
C VAL A 64 -19.10 9.41 11.61
N CYS A 65 -18.62 8.19 11.80
CA CYS A 65 -18.65 7.16 10.79
C CYS A 65 -19.01 5.82 11.44
N GLU A 66 -20.30 5.44 11.35
CA GLU A 66 -20.79 4.09 11.65
C GLU A 66 -21.27 3.29 10.42
N SER A 67 -21.50 3.92 9.26
CA SER A 67 -21.89 3.25 8.00
C SER A 67 -20.81 2.29 7.46
N GLY A 68 -21.13 1.17 6.81
CA GLY A 68 -20.12 0.29 6.19
C GLY A 68 -19.37 0.88 4.97
N ALA A 69 -19.33 2.20 4.82
CA ALA A 69 -18.88 2.92 3.63
C ALA A 69 -17.61 3.76 3.91
N TYR A 70 -16.92 4.12 2.82
CA TYR A 70 -15.73 4.98 2.80
C TYR A 70 -16.07 6.43 3.15
N SER A 71 -15.15 7.14 3.83
CA SER A 71 -15.37 8.54 4.23
C SER A 71 -14.60 9.53 3.35
N GLU A 72 -15.08 10.76 3.25
CA GLU A 72 -14.37 11.83 2.55
C GLU A 72 -12.99 12.08 3.15
N PHE A 73 -12.88 12.09 4.49
CA PHE A 73 -11.60 12.28 5.19
C PHE A 73 -10.60 11.16 4.90
N GLN A 74 -11.05 9.91 4.84
CA GLN A 74 -10.21 8.78 4.44
C GLN A 74 -9.58 9.03 3.06
N ILE A 75 -10.39 9.43 2.08
CA ILE A 75 -9.92 9.72 0.72
C ILE A 75 -8.95 10.90 0.71
N ARG A 76 -9.32 12.02 1.33
CA ARG A 76 -8.46 13.21 1.38
C ARG A 76 -7.14 12.93 2.08
N ARG A 77 -7.16 12.22 3.21
CA ARG A 77 -5.94 11.83 3.93
C ARG A 77 -5.07 10.90 3.09
N ALA A 78 -5.67 9.93 2.40
CA ALA A 78 -4.93 9.08 1.45
C ALA A 78 -4.25 9.90 0.35
N VAL A 79 -4.93 10.89 -0.22
CA VAL A 79 -4.34 11.81 -1.24
C VAL A 79 -3.18 12.62 -0.66
N LYS A 80 -3.29 13.15 0.56
CA LYS A 80 -2.15 13.86 1.19
C LYS A 80 -0.94 12.95 1.38
N PHE A 81 -1.16 11.71 1.82
CA PHE A 81 -0.08 10.72 1.91
C PHE A 81 0.53 10.41 0.54
N ILE A 82 -0.27 10.22 -0.50
CA ILE A 82 0.20 10.04 -1.88
C ILE A 82 1.10 11.22 -2.26
N GLN A 83 0.62 12.46 -2.12
CA GLN A 83 1.36 13.66 -2.52
C GLN A 83 2.69 13.82 -1.79
N ARG A 84 2.72 13.58 -0.48
CA ARG A 84 3.95 13.69 0.32
C ARG A 84 4.92 12.54 0.06
N THR A 85 4.41 11.38 -0.34
CA THR A 85 5.25 10.25 -0.79
C THR A 85 5.91 10.55 -2.13
N LEU A 86 5.17 11.15 -3.06
CA LEU A 86 5.70 11.59 -4.36
C LEU A 86 6.72 12.72 -4.21
N ASP A 87 6.49 13.66 -3.28
CA ASP A 87 7.48 14.67 -2.90
C ASP A 87 8.79 14.03 -2.43
N TYR A 88 8.71 13.01 -1.57
CA TYR A 88 9.88 12.29 -1.10
C TYR A 88 10.59 11.53 -2.24
N LYS A 89 9.82 10.90 -3.14
CA LYS A 89 10.36 10.25 -4.34
C LYS A 89 11.14 11.23 -5.22
N GLU A 90 10.56 12.39 -5.52
CA GLU A 90 11.21 13.44 -6.30
C GLU A 90 12.54 13.87 -5.67
N ARG A 91 12.57 14.01 -4.34
CA ARG A 91 13.81 14.31 -3.61
C ARG A 91 14.85 13.20 -3.68
N VAL A 92 14.42 11.93 -3.72
CA VAL A 92 15.32 10.78 -3.96
C VAL A 92 15.89 10.84 -5.37
N ASP A 93 15.03 11.03 -6.38
CA ASP A 93 15.43 11.08 -7.80
C ASP A 93 16.38 12.25 -8.11
N GLU A 94 16.16 13.40 -7.48
CA GLU A 94 16.99 14.61 -7.63
C GLU A 94 18.26 14.58 -6.76
N GLY A 95 18.47 13.53 -5.94
CA GLY A 95 19.63 13.42 -5.05
C GLY A 95 19.63 14.45 -3.92
N LEU A 96 18.45 14.90 -3.50
CA LEU A 96 18.25 15.90 -2.43
C LEU A 96 18.12 15.26 -1.03
N ILE A 97 18.11 13.93 -0.93
CA ILE A 97 18.16 13.25 0.37
C ILE A 97 19.54 13.47 1.01
N PRO A 98 19.60 14.03 2.24
CA PRO A 98 20.87 14.18 2.94
C PRO A 98 21.60 12.86 3.07
N ILE A 99 22.92 12.86 2.84
CA ILE A 99 23.74 11.66 3.03
C ILE A 99 23.73 11.29 4.51
N ASP A 100 23.24 10.09 4.80
CA ASP A 100 23.27 9.53 6.14
C ASP A 100 24.71 9.36 6.62
N ARG A 101 24.96 9.69 7.89
CA ARG A 101 26.31 9.71 8.46
C ARG A 101 26.30 9.09 9.84
N THR A 102 27.32 8.30 10.11
CA THR A 102 27.73 7.92 11.47
C THR A 102 28.97 8.72 11.87
N LYS A 103 29.40 8.56 13.13
CA LYS A 103 30.72 9.08 13.56
C LYS A 103 31.88 8.53 12.72
N ALA A 104 31.70 7.37 12.07
CA ALA A 104 32.72 6.72 11.25
C ALA A 104 32.74 7.20 9.79
N GLY A 105 31.69 7.89 9.31
CA GLY A 105 31.61 8.37 7.94
C GLY A 105 30.22 8.26 7.31
N PRO A 106 30.10 8.57 6.01
CA PRO A 106 28.85 8.45 5.26
C PRO A 106 28.42 6.97 5.13
N LEU A 107 27.11 6.75 5.09
CA LEU A 107 26.47 5.46 4.87
C LEU A 107 26.08 5.30 3.39
N CYS A 108 25.80 4.05 3.00
CA CYS A 108 25.35 3.72 1.66
C CYS A 108 23.92 4.23 1.43
N MET A 109 23.70 4.93 0.32
CA MET A 109 22.38 5.47 -0.05
C MET A 109 21.62 4.57 -1.05
N HIS A 110 22.15 3.38 -1.37
CA HIS A 110 21.59 2.51 -2.42
C HIS A 110 20.13 2.11 -2.16
N GLN A 111 19.79 1.78 -0.91
CA GLN A 111 18.44 1.32 -0.57
C GLN A 111 17.36 2.37 -0.90
N TYR A 112 17.64 3.67 -0.81
CA TYR A 112 16.70 4.73 -1.22
C TYR A 112 16.32 4.64 -2.70
N THR A 113 17.26 4.22 -3.55
CA THR A 113 17.06 4.13 -5.00
C THR A 113 16.28 2.89 -5.43
N CYS A 114 16.20 1.86 -4.57
CA CYS A 114 15.56 0.57 -4.85
C CYS A 114 14.15 0.45 -4.26
N TYR A 115 13.62 1.54 -3.71
CA TYR A 115 12.42 1.53 -2.87
C TYR A 115 11.13 1.80 -3.67
N PHE A 116 11.15 2.79 -4.56
CA PHE A 116 9.98 3.14 -5.39
C PHE A 116 9.89 2.27 -6.63
N GLY A 117 8.67 1.84 -6.98
CA GLY A 117 8.43 1.02 -8.18
C GLY A 117 8.96 -0.41 -8.09
N MET A 118 9.25 -0.88 -6.87
CA MET A 118 9.77 -2.22 -6.61
C MET A 118 8.62 -3.18 -6.25
N THR A 119 8.64 -4.36 -6.86
CA THR A 119 7.72 -5.46 -6.57
C THR A 119 8.48 -6.77 -6.54
N ARG A 120 8.21 -7.59 -5.52
CA ARG A 120 8.66 -8.98 -5.45
C ARG A 120 7.78 -9.87 -6.33
N ILE A 121 8.40 -10.72 -7.13
CA ILE A 121 7.72 -11.60 -8.08
C ILE A 121 7.84 -13.03 -7.57
N PRO A 122 6.72 -13.73 -7.33
CA PRO A 122 6.78 -15.10 -6.87
C PRO A 122 7.29 -16.01 -8.00
N ARG A 123 8.23 -16.89 -7.66
CA ARG A 123 8.82 -17.85 -8.61
C ARG A 123 9.06 -19.19 -7.90
N PRO A 124 9.11 -20.31 -8.65
CA PRO A 124 9.38 -21.61 -8.05
C PRO A 124 10.75 -21.65 -7.37
N GLY A 125 10.78 -22.03 -6.09
CA GLY A 125 12.01 -22.22 -5.32
C GLY A 125 12.66 -20.93 -4.79
N SER A 126 12.72 -19.86 -5.58
CA SER A 126 13.23 -18.56 -5.14
C SER A 126 12.56 -17.43 -5.91
N ASP A 127 12.07 -16.43 -5.20
CA ASP A 127 11.41 -15.24 -5.75
C ASP A 127 12.40 -14.28 -6.42
N GLU A 128 11.88 -13.30 -7.15
CA GLU A 128 12.71 -12.30 -7.83
C GLU A 128 12.29 -10.87 -7.45
N LEU A 129 13.25 -9.95 -7.32
CA LEU A 129 12.93 -8.53 -7.21
C LEU A 129 12.89 -7.88 -8.58
N ARG A 130 11.77 -7.22 -8.89
CA ARG A 130 11.60 -6.44 -10.09
C ARG A 130 11.37 -4.99 -9.75
N GLN A 131 12.33 -4.18 -10.16
CA GLN A 131 12.19 -2.74 -10.31
C GLN A 131 12.56 -2.44 -11.74
N ASP A 132 11.62 -1.92 -12.51
CA ASP A 132 11.94 -1.56 -13.88
C ASP A 132 12.87 -0.33 -13.89
N LYS A 133 14.13 -0.59 -14.27
CA LYS A 133 15.22 0.40 -14.37
C LYS A 133 14.99 1.40 -15.51
N ALA A 134 14.09 1.10 -16.47
CA ALA A 134 13.62 2.06 -17.48
C ALA A 134 12.52 2.99 -16.92
N THR A 135 11.87 2.63 -15.81
CA THR A 135 10.67 3.27 -15.24
C THR A 135 10.81 3.73 -13.79
N THR A 136 11.94 4.33 -13.39
CA THR A 136 11.84 5.41 -12.36
C THR A 136 10.85 6.52 -12.78
N ARG A 137 10.45 6.50 -14.07
CA ARG A 137 9.32 7.20 -14.70
C ARG A 137 7.93 6.58 -14.47
N ALA A 138 7.77 5.57 -13.62
CA ALA A 138 6.45 5.04 -13.29
C ALA A 138 5.54 6.19 -12.83
N ARG A 139 4.37 6.29 -13.46
CA ARG A 139 3.48 7.45 -13.31
C ARG A 139 2.22 7.16 -12.52
N SER A 140 1.98 5.89 -12.21
CA SER A 140 0.76 5.42 -11.56
C SER A 140 1.03 4.76 -10.22
N ILE A 141 -0.01 4.70 -9.41
CA ILE A 141 -0.11 3.87 -8.21
C ILE A 141 -1.19 2.82 -8.43
N VAL A 142 -1.17 1.78 -7.59
CA VAL A 142 -2.28 0.84 -7.48
C VAL A 142 -3.16 1.23 -6.31
N VAL A 143 -4.47 1.32 -6.55
CA VAL A 143 -5.49 1.50 -5.50
C VAL A 143 -6.29 0.20 -5.39
N ILE A 144 -6.45 -0.31 -4.17
CA ILE A 144 -7.14 -1.57 -3.89
C ILE A 144 -8.36 -1.29 -3.00
N VAL A 145 -9.53 -1.72 -3.46
CA VAL A 145 -10.81 -1.55 -2.77
C VAL A 145 -11.62 -2.84 -2.93
N GLN A 146 -11.99 -3.50 -1.84
CA GLN A 146 -12.68 -4.82 -1.86
C GLN A 146 -12.03 -5.84 -2.80
N ASP A 147 -10.70 -6.01 -2.70
CA ASP A 147 -9.88 -6.90 -3.56
C ASP A 147 -9.83 -6.50 -5.03
N GLN A 148 -10.53 -5.43 -5.43
CA GLN A 148 -10.50 -4.92 -6.78
C GLN A 148 -9.34 -3.96 -6.95
N VAL A 149 -8.57 -4.17 -8.01
CA VAL A 149 -7.32 -3.46 -8.26
C VAL A 149 -7.51 -2.41 -9.34
N TYR A 150 -7.06 -1.18 -9.10
CA TYR A 150 -7.15 -0.06 -10.02
C TYR A 150 -5.78 0.59 -10.20
N SER A 151 -5.48 1.01 -11.42
CA SER A 151 -4.35 1.87 -11.75
C SER A 151 -4.83 3.31 -11.76
N VAL A 152 -4.16 4.18 -11.01
CA VAL A 152 -4.43 5.62 -10.95
C VAL A 152 -3.14 6.36 -11.30
N GLU A 153 -3.16 7.16 -12.36
CA GLU A 153 -2.04 8.02 -12.73
C GLU A 153 -1.90 9.15 -11.70
N VAL A 154 -0.70 9.35 -11.15
CA VAL A 154 -0.39 10.40 -10.18
C VAL A 154 0.51 11.49 -10.75
N TYR A 155 1.11 11.23 -11.92
CA TYR A 155 1.79 12.22 -12.74
C TYR A 155 1.02 12.43 -14.05
N ASP A 156 1.04 13.65 -14.57
CA ASP A 156 0.49 13.95 -15.89
C ASP A 156 1.46 13.53 -17.03
N THR A 157 1.07 13.84 -18.27
CA THR A 157 1.90 13.52 -19.45
C THR A 157 3.21 14.31 -19.49
N ALA A 158 3.26 15.49 -18.86
CA ALA A 158 4.46 16.33 -18.72
C ALA A 158 5.35 15.91 -17.54
N GLY A 159 4.91 14.96 -16.71
CA GLY A 159 5.64 14.50 -15.53
C GLY A 159 5.44 15.40 -14.30
N GLN A 160 4.41 16.24 -14.29
CA GLN A 160 4.03 17.02 -13.11
C GLN A 160 3.04 16.24 -12.24
N ARG A 161 3.11 16.43 -10.92
CA ARG A 161 2.14 15.84 -10.00
C ARG A 161 0.75 16.34 -10.30
N ARG A 162 -0.20 15.43 -10.28
CA ARG A 162 -1.62 15.77 -10.45
C ARG A 162 -2.14 16.48 -9.19
N PRO A 163 -3.04 17.47 -9.32
CA PRO A 163 -3.62 18.18 -8.18
C PRO A 163 -4.37 17.27 -7.21
N ASP A 164 -4.39 17.65 -5.93
CA ASP A 164 -5.08 16.92 -4.86
C ASP A 164 -6.55 16.64 -5.20
N GLY A 165 -7.29 17.65 -5.68
CA GLY A 165 -8.71 17.48 -6.00
C GLY A 165 -8.96 16.54 -7.18
N ASP A 166 -8.01 16.40 -8.10
CA ASP A 166 -8.13 15.44 -9.21
C ASP A 166 -7.89 14.01 -8.71
N LEU A 167 -6.93 13.82 -7.81
CA LEU A 167 -6.68 12.52 -7.17
C LEU A 167 -7.82 12.13 -6.21
N GLU A 168 -8.38 13.08 -5.48
CA GLU A 168 -9.58 12.87 -4.65
C GLU A 168 -10.75 12.36 -5.52
N ALA A 169 -10.98 12.99 -6.67
CA ALA A 169 -12.02 12.57 -7.61
C ALA A 169 -11.75 11.17 -8.20
N ASP A 170 -10.50 10.82 -8.49
CA ASP A 170 -10.13 9.48 -8.95
C ASP A 170 -10.39 8.42 -7.88
N LEU A 171 -9.94 8.65 -6.64
CA LEU A 171 -10.14 7.71 -5.54
C LEU A 171 -11.63 7.54 -5.22
N GLN A 172 -12.41 8.63 -5.28
CA GLN A 172 -13.88 8.58 -5.17
C GLN A 172 -14.49 7.74 -6.31
N ALA A 173 -14.02 7.90 -7.54
CA ALA A 173 -14.48 7.11 -8.68
C ALA A 173 -14.14 5.63 -8.54
N VAL A 174 -12.96 5.27 -8.01
CA VAL A 174 -12.58 3.88 -7.70
C VAL A 174 -13.58 3.27 -6.70
N VAL A 175 -13.87 4.00 -5.62
CA VAL A 175 -14.84 3.57 -4.60
C VAL A 175 -16.23 3.39 -5.22
N ALA A 176 -16.69 4.36 -6.01
CA ALA A 176 -18.00 4.33 -6.64
C ALA A 176 -18.15 3.15 -7.61
N ASP A 177 -17.18 2.93 -8.51
CA ASP A 177 -17.18 1.80 -9.45
C ASP A 177 -17.15 0.46 -8.70
N THR A 178 -16.35 0.35 -7.64
CA THR A 178 -16.29 -0.88 -6.82
C THR A 178 -17.63 -1.15 -6.13
N CYS A 179 -18.24 -0.15 -5.50
CA CYS A 179 -19.53 -0.29 -4.84
C CYS A 179 -20.66 -0.65 -5.82
N GLU A 180 -20.70 -0.01 -6.99
CA GLU A 180 -21.66 -0.32 -8.04
C GLU A 180 -21.54 -1.77 -8.48
N ARG A 181 -20.33 -2.25 -8.76
CA ARG A 181 -20.08 -3.63 -9.21
C ARG A 181 -20.36 -4.66 -8.13
N SER A 182 -20.01 -4.36 -6.89
CA SER A 182 -20.32 -5.19 -5.73
C SER A 182 -21.82 -5.42 -5.61
N ALA A 183 -22.63 -4.36 -5.78
CA ALA A 183 -24.09 -4.46 -5.77
C ALA A 183 -24.67 -5.31 -6.91
N HIS A 184 -23.94 -5.47 -8.03
CA HIS A 184 -24.32 -6.29 -9.17
C HIS A 184 -23.63 -7.66 -9.23
N GLY A 185 -22.77 -7.99 -8.26
CA GLY A 185 -21.99 -9.24 -8.27
C GLY A 185 -20.94 -9.33 -9.37
N ASP A 186 -20.41 -8.20 -9.88
CA ASP A 186 -19.37 -8.12 -10.93
C ASP A 186 -17.97 -7.80 -10.34
N LEU A 187 -17.62 -8.49 -9.25
CA LEU A 187 -16.28 -8.44 -8.68
C LEU A 187 -15.41 -9.54 -9.30
N ASP A 188 -14.15 -9.22 -9.56
CA ASP A 188 -13.17 -10.22 -9.97
C ASP A 188 -12.79 -11.07 -8.74
N PRO A 189 -12.30 -12.32 -8.92
CA PRO A 189 -11.81 -13.14 -7.83
C PRO A 189 -10.73 -12.44 -7.00
N ALA A 190 -10.68 -12.73 -5.70
CA ALA A 190 -9.76 -12.10 -4.74
C ALA A 190 -8.31 -12.59 -4.89
N VAL A 191 -7.68 -12.33 -6.04
CA VAL A 191 -6.29 -12.70 -6.34
C VAL A 191 -5.30 -12.09 -5.35
N THR A 192 -5.62 -10.92 -4.79
CA THR A 192 -4.89 -10.23 -3.72
C THR A 192 -4.54 -11.16 -2.54
N VAL A 193 -5.43 -12.08 -2.16
CA VAL A 193 -5.25 -12.99 -1.04
C VAL A 193 -4.04 -13.89 -1.22
N LEU A 194 -3.77 -14.33 -2.45
CA LEU A 194 -2.63 -15.18 -2.76
C LEU A 194 -1.29 -14.52 -2.43
N THR A 195 -1.21 -13.19 -2.45
CA THR A 195 0.03 -12.45 -2.15
C THR A 195 0.47 -12.58 -0.69
N ALA A 196 -0.46 -12.85 0.23
CA ALA A 196 -0.16 -13.05 1.65
C ALA A 196 0.28 -14.47 1.99
N GLY A 197 -0.24 -15.47 1.26
CA GLY A 197 -0.06 -16.89 1.56
C GLY A 197 1.30 -17.45 1.13
N HIS A 198 1.45 -18.77 1.30
CA HIS A 198 2.69 -19.50 1.01
C HIS A 198 3.23 -19.23 -0.41
N ARG A 199 4.54 -18.96 -0.53
CA ARG A 199 5.16 -18.47 -1.77
C ARG A 199 5.09 -19.47 -2.92
N ASP A 200 5.12 -20.77 -2.65
CA ASP A 200 4.99 -21.79 -3.70
C ASP A 200 3.57 -21.86 -4.27
N ARG A 201 2.53 -21.67 -3.43
CA ARG A 201 1.15 -21.57 -3.93
C ARG A 201 1.01 -20.33 -4.79
N TRP A 202 1.54 -19.20 -4.30
CA TRP A 202 1.48 -17.96 -5.05
C TRP A 202 2.25 -18.05 -6.37
N ALA A 203 3.44 -18.64 -6.40
CA ALA A 203 4.22 -18.83 -7.62
C ALA A 203 3.47 -19.68 -8.66
N ALA A 204 2.84 -20.77 -8.23
CA ALA A 204 2.06 -21.64 -9.12
C ALA A 204 0.79 -20.96 -9.67
N ALA A 205 0.12 -20.12 -8.86
CA ALA A 205 -1.01 -19.33 -9.32
C ALA A 205 -0.57 -18.19 -10.25
N TYR A 206 0.52 -17.51 -9.91
CA TYR A 206 1.10 -16.41 -10.69
C TYR A 206 1.46 -16.86 -12.10
N GLU A 207 2.13 -18.01 -12.25
CA GLU A 207 2.48 -18.56 -13.57
C GLU A 207 1.24 -18.79 -14.44
N ARG A 208 0.16 -19.33 -13.86
CA ARG A 208 -1.12 -19.54 -14.59
C ARG A 208 -1.78 -18.22 -14.98
N LEU A 209 -1.79 -17.25 -14.07
CA LEU A 209 -2.31 -15.92 -14.35
C LEU A 209 -1.51 -15.25 -15.48
N GLU A 210 -0.18 -15.31 -15.43
CA GLU A 210 0.73 -14.68 -16.39
C GLU A 210 0.59 -15.26 -17.81
N GLN A 211 0.12 -16.51 -17.97
CA GLN A 211 -0.16 -17.11 -19.27
C GLN A 211 -1.37 -16.48 -20.00
N GLN A 212 -2.28 -15.82 -19.28
CA GLN A 212 -3.43 -15.15 -19.88
C GLN A 212 -3.05 -13.72 -20.29
N PRO A 213 -3.21 -13.29 -21.56
CA PRO A 213 -2.72 -11.99 -22.02
C PRO A 213 -3.24 -10.79 -21.22
N ARG A 214 -4.50 -10.83 -20.77
CA ARG A 214 -5.09 -9.74 -19.97
C ARG A 214 -4.51 -9.70 -18.56
N ASN A 215 -4.38 -10.84 -17.91
CA ASN A 215 -3.82 -10.95 -16.57
C ASN A 215 -2.33 -10.60 -16.56
N TYR A 216 -1.58 -10.98 -17.60
CA TYR A 216 -0.20 -10.52 -17.81
C TYR A 216 -0.12 -8.99 -17.77
N MET A 217 -0.99 -8.29 -18.52
CA MET A 217 -1.00 -6.81 -18.55
C MET A 217 -1.43 -6.20 -17.21
N THR A 218 -2.36 -6.85 -16.50
CA THR A 218 -2.74 -6.49 -15.13
C THR A 218 -1.57 -6.62 -14.17
N LEU A 219 -0.89 -7.77 -14.15
CA LEU A 219 0.28 -8.05 -13.32
C LEU A 219 1.41 -7.07 -13.65
N ALA A 220 1.70 -6.83 -14.93
CA ALA A 220 2.70 -5.85 -15.36
C ALA A 220 2.38 -4.44 -14.84
N SER A 221 1.11 -4.01 -14.93
CA SER A 221 0.68 -2.70 -14.41
C SER A 221 0.86 -2.59 -12.89
N ILE A 222 0.63 -3.68 -12.14
CA ILE A 222 0.86 -3.71 -10.69
C ILE A 222 2.35 -3.65 -10.38
N GLN A 223 3.17 -4.43 -11.10
CA GLN A 223 4.62 -4.44 -10.98
C GLN A 223 5.21 -3.05 -11.21
N GLU A 224 4.80 -2.38 -12.28
CA GLU A 224 5.35 -1.09 -12.73
C GLU A 224 4.83 0.12 -11.94
N SER A 225 3.75 -0.03 -11.16
CA SER A 225 3.23 1.06 -10.32
C SER A 225 4.23 1.51 -9.25
N LEU A 226 4.11 2.74 -8.73
CA LEU A 226 5.04 3.25 -7.73
C LEU A 226 4.89 2.59 -6.37
N PHE A 227 3.65 2.45 -5.92
CA PHE A 227 3.26 1.89 -4.62
C PHE A 227 1.77 1.56 -4.63
N ALA A 228 1.31 0.86 -3.59
CA ALA A 228 -0.08 0.49 -3.40
C ALA A 228 -0.77 1.35 -2.32
N VAL A 229 -2.07 1.56 -2.47
CA VAL A 229 -2.95 2.22 -1.49
C VAL A 229 -4.21 1.38 -1.33
N SER A 230 -4.44 0.88 -0.13
CA SER A 230 -5.65 0.12 0.23
C SER A 230 -6.62 1.01 0.99
N LEU A 231 -7.86 1.10 0.52
CA LEU A 231 -8.94 1.75 1.25
C LEU A 231 -9.80 0.67 1.90
N ASP A 232 -9.84 0.63 3.23
CA ASP A 232 -10.62 -0.32 4.01
C ASP A 232 -11.91 0.34 4.53
N THR A 233 -12.97 -0.46 4.66
CA THR A 233 -14.21 -0.06 5.35
C THR A 233 -14.16 -0.31 6.87
N THR A 234 -13.05 -0.89 7.35
CA THR A 234 -12.82 -1.17 8.76
C THR A 234 -12.71 0.14 9.56
N PHE A 235 -13.03 0.04 10.85
CA PHE A 235 -12.90 1.14 11.82
C PHE A 235 -11.87 0.72 12.89
N SER A 236 -10.76 1.47 13.02
CA SER A 236 -9.84 1.30 14.13
C SER A 236 -10.19 2.18 15.31
N ASP A 237 -10.15 1.59 16.50
CA ASP A 237 -10.33 2.34 17.74
C ASP A 237 -9.08 3.17 18.12
N PRO A 238 -9.24 4.23 18.93
CA PRO A 238 -8.13 5.06 19.38
C PRO A 238 -7.09 4.27 20.20
N PRO A 239 -5.83 4.76 20.30
CA PRO A 239 -4.78 4.15 21.09
C PRO A 239 -5.19 3.95 22.55
N GLY A 240 -4.93 2.75 23.09
CA GLY A 240 -5.25 2.40 24.49
C GLY A 240 -6.57 1.63 24.70
N SER A 241 -7.40 1.47 23.66
CA SER A 241 -8.48 0.47 23.67
C SER A 241 -7.89 -0.96 23.67
N ILE A 242 -8.61 -1.94 24.24
CA ILE A 242 -8.28 -3.37 24.09
C ILE A 242 -8.23 -3.75 22.58
N ASN A 243 -8.99 -3.03 21.75
CA ASN A 243 -8.97 -3.16 20.30
C ASN A 243 -7.90 -2.30 19.60
N ALA A 244 -7.15 -1.44 20.30
CA ALA A 244 -6.03 -0.71 19.69
C ALA A 244 -4.89 -1.68 19.28
N GLN A 245 -4.79 -2.83 19.97
CA GLN A 245 -3.95 -3.94 19.52
C GLN A 245 -4.47 -4.59 18.21
N GLN A 246 -5.70 -4.30 17.77
CA GLN A 246 -6.22 -4.68 16.44
C GLN A 246 -5.63 -3.86 15.29
N GLN A 247 -4.93 -2.75 15.56
CA GLN A 247 -4.13 -2.10 14.52
C GLN A 247 -2.94 -2.96 14.08
N SER A 248 -2.45 -3.84 14.98
CA SER A 248 -1.53 -4.94 14.63
C SER A 248 -2.26 -6.07 13.88
N ILE A 249 -3.58 -6.21 14.06
CA ILE A 249 -4.45 -7.22 13.43
C ILE A 249 -4.86 -6.84 11.99
N LYS A 250 -4.42 -5.70 11.44
CA LYS A 250 -4.72 -5.37 10.02
C LYS A 250 -3.96 -6.23 8.99
N CYS A 251 -2.85 -6.87 9.37
CA CYS A 251 -2.31 -8.03 8.63
C CYS A 251 -3.06 -9.33 8.99
N HIS A 252 -3.58 -9.43 10.22
CA HIS A 252 -4.05 -10.65 10.88
C HIS A 252 -5.58 -10.74 11.06
N SER A 253 -6.37 -10.02 10.25
CA SER A 253 -7.83 -10.02 10.40
C SER A 253 -8.37 -11.43 10.20
N THR A 254 -9.67 -11.65 10.43
CA THR A 254 -10.32 -12.95 10.16
C THR A 254 -10.07 -13.46 8.74
N ASN A 255 -9.68 -12.58 7.79
CA ASN A 255 -9.25 -12.97 6.45
C ASN A 255 -7.90 -12.29 6.12
N PRO A 256 -6.74 -12.94 6.30
CA PRO A 256 -5.46 -12.42 5.84
C PRO A 256 -5.44 -12.27 4.32
N GLY A 257 -4.60 -11.39 3.79
CA GLY A 257 -4.44 -11.23 2.32
C GLY A 257 -5.42 -10.31 1.62
N HIS A 258 -6.66 -10.16 2.10
CA HIS A 258 -7.65 -9.32 1.42
C HIS A 258 -7.24 -7.85 1.39
N ASN A 259 -7.63 -7.19 0.31
CA ASN A 259 -7.45 -5.79 -0.01
C ASN A 259 -5.98 -5.32 -0.01
N ARG A 260 -5.00 -6.22 -0.08
CA ARG A 260 -3.55 -5.91 -0.08
C ARG A 260 -2.85 -6.50 -1.31
N TRP A 261 -1.65 -5.99 -1.56
CA TRP A 261 -0.67 -6.61 -2.46
C TRP A 261 0.68 -6.69 -1.76
N TYR A 262 0.92 -7.78 -1.00
CA TYR A 262 2.06 -7.91 -0.09
C TYR A 262 3.43 -7.93 -0.78
N ASP A 263 3.44 -8.23 -2.07
CA ASP A 263 4.65 -8.18 -2.89
C ASP A 263 5.12 -6.75 -3.21
N LYS A 264 4.27 -5.73 -2.99
CA LYS A 264 4.63 -4.34 -3.28
C LYS A 264 5.51 -3.79 -2.17
N CYS A 265 6.64 -3.18 -2.55
CA CYS A 265 7.59 -2.65 -1.57
C CYS A 265 7.00 -1.57 -0.65
N ILE A 266 6.04 -0.79 -1.17
CA ILE A 266 5.37 0.29 -0.44
C ILE A 266 3.86 0.07 -0.57
N SER A 267 3.17 -0.11 0.56
CA SER A 267 1.72 -0.20 0.60
C SER A 267 1.13 0.57 1.79
N TYR A 268 0.31 1.58 1.51
CA TYR A 268 -0.46 2.28 2.54
C TYR A 268 -1.81 1.61 2.75
N VAL A 269 -2.31 1.68 3.97
CA VAL A 269 -3.63 1.20 4.36
C VAL A 269 -4.36 2.32 5.08
N PHE A 270 -5.55 2.68 4.61
CA PHE A 270 -6.39 3.69 5.25
C PHE A 270 -7.72 3.09 5.66
N ASP A 271 -8.03 3.18 6.94
CA ASP A 271 -9.35 2.86 7.47
C ASP A 271 -10.34 3.99 7.17
N ARG A 272 -11.63 3.68 7.31
CA ARG A 272 -12.71 4.64 7.09
C ARG A 272 -12.62 5.90 7.96
N ASN A 273 -12.03 5.81 9.16
CA ASN A 273 -11.85 6.97 10.04
C ASN A 273 -10.58 7.76 9.75
N GLY A 274 -9.80 7.32 8.75
CA GLY A 274 -8.53 7.90 8.37
C GLY A 274 -7.35 7.31 9.12
N THR A 275 -7.52 6.37 10.06
CA THR A 275 -6.36 5.66 10.68
C THR A 275 -5.51 5.07 9.57
N ALA A 276 -4.21 5.35 9.60
CA ALA A 276 -3.30 4.95 8.55
C ALA A 276 -2.31 3.89 9.05
N GLY A 277 -2.04 2.91 8.21
CA GLY A 277 -1.03 1.89 8.41
C GLY A 277 -0.16 1.76 7.16
N TYR A 278 0.95 1.05 7.33
CA TYR A 278 1.93 0.84 6.27
C TYR A 278 2.45 -0.59 6.32
N VAL A 279 2.47 -1.24 5.16
CA VAL A 279 3.13 -2.54 4.91
C VAL A 279 4.29 -2.31 3.98
N GLY A 280 5.47 -2.83 4.33
CA GLY A 280 6.61 -2.84 3.41
C GLY A 280 7.16 -4.23 3.20
N GLU A 281 7.40 -4.55 1.93
CA GLU A 281 8.11 -5.77 1.54
C GLU A 281 9.59 -5.62 1.93
N HIS A 282 10.11 -6.59 2.68
CA HIS A 282 11.36 -6.42 3.40
C HIS A 282 12.61 -6.68 2.55
N SER A 283 12.52 -7.52 1.53
CA SER A 283 13.69 -7.90 0.74
C SER A 283 14.47 -6.76 0.05
N PRO A 284 13.87 -5.63 -0.39
CA PRO A 284 14.60 -4.58 -1.12
C PRO A 284 15.32 -3.59 -0.20
N CYS A 285 14.83 -3.39 1.03
CA CYS A 285 15.39 -2.42 1.97
C CYS A 285 15.08 -2.75 3.43
N ASP A 286 15.96 -2.29 4.31
CA ASP A 286 15.77 -2.37 5.76
C ASP A 286 14.78 -1.31 6.24
N ALA A 287 14.08 -1.59 7.35
CA ALA A 287 12.99 -0.76 7.90
C ALA A 287 13.37 0.70 8.27
N LEU A 288 14.66 1.06 8.27
CA LEU A 288 15.08 2.44 8.51
C LEU A 288 14.74 3.37 7.33
N ILE A 289 14.87 2.88 6.10
CA ILE A 289 14.58 3.62 4.87
C ILE A 289 13.10 4.03 4.78
N PRO A 290 12.12 3.11 4.92
CA PRO A 290 10.72 3.48 4.97
C PRO A 290 10.41 4.38 6.17
N ALA A 291 11.06 4.19 7.33
CA ALA A 291 10.83 5.02 8.50
C ALA A 291 11.16 6.50 8.26
N PHE A 292 12.28 6.81 7.59
CA PHE A 292 12.61 8.20 7.23
C PHE A 292 11.62 8.82 6.26
N MET A 293 11.18 8.05 5.26
CA MET A 293 10.15 8.50 4.33
C MET A 293 8.82 8.76 5.06
N LEU A 294 8.39 7.84 5.92
CA LEU A 294 7.17 7.97 6.70
C LEU A 294 7.24 9.14 7.67
N GLU A 295 8.41 9.42 8.28
CA GLU A 295 8.59 10.59 9.13
C GLU A 295 8.40 11.90 8.34
N HIS A 296 8.96 12.00 7.12
CA HIS A 296 8.74 13.14 6.23
C HIS A 296 7.26 13.30 5.87
N VAL A 297 6.62 12.20 5.47
CA VAL A 297 5.20 12.18 5.08
C VAL A 297 4.31 12.57 6.25
N CYS A 298 4.43 11.90 7.40
CA CYS A 298 3.58 12.14 8.57
C CYS A 298 3.74 13.56 9.11
N LYS A 299 4.96 14.11 9.18
CA LYS A 299 5.17 15.49 9.61
C LYS A 299 4.51 16.50 8.66
N ALA A 300 4.64 16.28 7.36
CA ALA A 300 4.05 17.16 6.36
C ALA A 300 2.52 17.10 6.39
N VAL A 301 1.94 15.90 6.46
CA VAL A 301 0.48 15.72 6.53
C VAL A 301 -0.09 16.29 7.83
N ALA A 302 0.56 16.08 8.97
CA ALA A 302 0.10 16.63 10.25
C ALA A 302 0.13 18.17 10.32
N ALA A 303 0.94 18.81 9.46
CA ALA A 303 0.96 20.27 9.33
C ALA A 303 -0.15 20.80 8.39
N GLU A 304 -0.83 19.93 7.66
CA GLU A 304 -1.93 20.28 6.76
C GLU A 304 -3.28 20.19 7.47
N ASN A 305 -4.15 21.18 7.24
CA ASN A 305 -5.52 21.13 7.71
C ASN A 305 -6.39 20.40 6.68
N ILE A 306 -6.62 19.10 6.89
CA ILE A 306 -7.54 18.30 6.07
C ILE A 306 -8.97 18.62 6.49
N SER A 307 -9.59 19.61 5.86
CA SER A 307 -10.96 20.04 6.15
C SER A 307 -11.88 19.84 4.96
N SER A 308 -13.04 19.21 5.16
CA SER A 308 -14.09 19.09 4.14
C SER A 308 -14.69 20.44 3.73
N ALA A 309 -14.49 21.51 4.53
CA ALA A 309 -15.05 22.83 4.26
C ALA A 309 -14.38 23.55 3.07
N VAL A 310 -13.14 23.19 2.73
CA VAL A 310 -12.37 23.81 1.63
C VAL A 310 -12.10 22.75 0.57
N PRO A 311 -12.59 22.92 -0.67
CA PRO A 311 -12.25 22.03 -1.76
C PRO A 311 -10.75 22.10 -2.09
N SER A 312 -10.15 20.95 -2.37
CA SER A 312 -8.78 20.89 -2.87
C SER A 312 -8.66 21.49 -4.27
N PRO A 313 -7.52 22.10 -4.63
CA PRO A 313 -7.25 22.55 -5.99
C PRO A 313 -7.40 21.39 -6.99
N HIS A 314 -8.11 21.63 -8.09
CA HIS A 314 -8.40 20.64 -9.12
C HIS A 314 -8.31 21.28 -10.51
N THR A 315 -8.11 20.46 -11.53
CA THR A 315 -8.16 20.88 -12.92
C THR A 315 -9.62 21.20 -13.30
N PRO A 316 -9.91 22.36 -13.93
CA PRO A 316 -11.28 22.69 -14.32
C PRO A 316 -11.92 21.62 -15.21
N ALA A 317 -13.14 21.20 -14.88
CA ALA A 317 -13.89 20.16 -15.58
C ALA A 317 -13.14 18.80 -15.68
N TYR A 318 -12.27 18.51 -14.72
CA TYR A 318 -11.57 17.22 -14.63
C TYR A 318 -12.57 16.05 -14.64
N GLN A 319 -12.21 14.99 -15.35
CA GLN A 319 -12.93 13.73 -15.39
C GLN A 319 -12.05 12.64 -14.81
N PRO A 320 -12.54 11.83 -13.86
CA PRO A 320 -11.75 10.78 -13.25
C PRO A 320 -11.12 9.83 -14.27
N GLN A 321 -9.83 9.56 -14.10
CA GLN A 321 -9.02 8.71 -14.97
C GLN A 321 -8.57 7.47 -14.19
N ILE A 322 -9.51 6.54 -14.03
CA ILE A 322 -9.27 5.27 -13.34
C ILE A 322 -9.25 4.14 -14.36
N ARG A 323 -8.34 3.19 -14.18
CA ARG A 323 -8.30 1.96 -15.00
C ARG A 323 -8.37 0.75 -14.08
N ARG A 324 -9.51 0.06 -14.09
CA ARG A 324 -9.66 -1.23 -13.40
C ARG A 324 -8.71 -2.26 -14.02
N LEU A 325 -7.83 -2.82 -13.20
CA LEU A 325 -6.91 -3.89 -13.55
C LEU A 325 -7.59 -5.22 -13.27
N ARG A 326 -8.13 -5.83 -14.33
CA ARG A 326 -8.97 -7.02 -14.19
C ARG A 326 -8.19 -8.31 -14.19
N PHE A 327 -8.59 -9.24 -13.34
CA PHE A 327 -8.19 -10.64 -13.41
C PHE A 327 -9.33 -11.43 -14.06
N THR A 328 -9.22 -11.68 -15.37
CA THR A 328 -10.19 -12.50 -16.11
C THR A 328 -9.63 -13.88 -16.38
N ASP A 329 -10.48 -14.82 -16.78
CA ASP A 329 -10.03 -16.16 -17.19
C ASP A 329 -9.22 -16.86 -16.09
N VAL A 330 -9.59 -16.59 -14.82
CA VAL A 330 -9.02 -17.25 -13.64
C VAL A 330 -9.56 -18.67 -13.59
N ASP A 331 -8.71 -19.64 -13.89
CA ASP A 331 -9.11 -21.05 -13.95
C ASP A 331 -9.47 -21.62 -12.57
N SER A 332 -10.14 -22.77 -12.57
CA SER A 332 -10.58 -23.44 -11.33
C SER A 332 -9.45 -23.84 -10.39
N THR A 333 -8.22 -24.01 -10.90
CA THR A 333 -7.07 -24.33 -10.07
C THR A 333 -6.64 -23.09 -9.28
N VAL A 334 -6.56 -21.94 -9.95
CA VAL A 334 -6.26 -20.67 -9.27
C VAL A 334 -7.37 -20.30 -8.28
N LEU A 335 -8.64 -20.51 -8.64
CA LEU A 335 -9.76 -20.32 -7.70
C LEU A 335 -9.65 -21.22 -6.46
N GLY A 336 -9.24 -22.48 -6.64
CA GLY A 336 -8.96 -23.39 -5.53
C GLY A 336 -7.81 -22.88 -4.63
N MET A 337 -6.74 -22.37 -5.24
CA MET A 337 -5.62 -21.76 -4.51
C MET A 337 -6.03 -20.50 -3.73
N ILE A 338 -6.95 -19.68 -4.27
CA ILE A 338 -7.50 -18.53 -3.54
C ILE A 338 -8.23 -19.03 -2.29
N ALA A 339 -9.14 -20.00 -2.44
CA ALA A 339 -9.90 -20.55 -1.32
C ALA A 339 -9.01 -21.22 -0.25
N GLU A 340 -7.92 -21.88 -0.67
CA GLU A 340 -6.92 -22.42 0.26
C GLU A 340 -6.20 -21.30 1.03
N ALA A 341 -5.81 -20.22 0.36
CA ALA A 341 -5.14 -19.08 0.98
C ALA A 341 -6.08 -18.28 1.91
N GLU A 342 -7.38 -18.24 1.64
CA GLU A 342 -8.40 -17.66 2.53
C GLU A 342 -8.61 -18.48 3.81
N ALA A 343 -8.29 -19.78 3.78
CA ALA A 343 -8.49 -20.70 4.90
C ALA A 343 -7.27 -20.84 5.83
N GLU A 344 -6.11 -20.33 5.41
CA GLU A 344 -4.87 -20.22 6.21
C GLU A 344 -4.89 -19.00 7.12
#